data_AF-A0A0D7B789-F1
#
_entry.id   AF-A0A0D7B789-F1
#
_cell.length_a   1.000
_cell.length_b   1.000
_cell.length_c   1.000
_cell.angle_alpha   90.00
_cell.angle_beta   90.00
_cell.angle_gamma   90.00
#
_symmetry.space_group_name_H-M   'P 1'
#
loop_
_entity.id
_entity.type
_entity.pdbx_description
1 polymer ?
#
loop_
_entity_poly.entity_id
_entity_poly.type
_entity_poly.pdbx_seq_one_letter_code
_entity_poly.pdbx_strand_id
1 'polypeptide(L)'
;FVQPEGEPCRISGTLYTFRLIPVMSRAVALIHPFQTSVKSGSSQPGVSLATIDSMLNAWFNGIPSSLRWDPSTETTLSGAVRLLLLTYYHLQALIHRVFINKPCPEAIPSLVICTNAARSCSRVLERIQEKEPTPLFSVNVSTDLPDLNAC
;
A
#
# COMPACT_ATOMS: atom_id res chain seq x y z
N PHE A 1 -14.65 -27.21 -0.89
CA PHE A 1 -14.61 -26.04 0.01
C PHE A 1 -15.33 -24.91 -0.72
N VAL A 2 -16.50 -24.49 -0.25
CA VAL A 2 -17.28 -23.39 -0.85
C VAL A 2 -17.21 -22.23 0.14
N GLN A 3 -16.71 -21.08 -0.32
CA GLN A 3 -16.60 -19.90 0.52
C GLN A 3 -18.00 -19.30 0.73
N PRO A 4 -18.39 -18.94 1.97
CA PRO A 4 -19.72 -18.39 2.25
C PRO A 4 -19.94 -17.06 1.51
N GLU A 5 -21.18 -16.82 1.06
CA GLU A 5 -21.57 -15.56 0.43
C GLU A 5 -21.45 -14.41 1.43
N GLY A 6 -20.69 -13.37 1.06
CA GLY A 6 -20.57 -12.14 1.83
C GLY A 6 -19.27 -12.00 2.64
N GLU A 7 -18.58 -13.09 2.98
CA GLU A 7 -17.24 -12.99 3.60
C GLU A 7 -16.12 -13.11 2.55
N PRO A 8 -15.19 -12.14 2.51
CA PRO A 8 -13.98 -12.28 1.71
C PRO A 8 -13.10 -13.39 2.28
N CYS A 9 -12.35 -14.07 1.42
CA CYS A 9 -11.39 -15.07 1.89
C CYS A 9 -10.35 -14.36 2.76
N ARG A 10 -9.87 -14.99 3.84
CA ARG A 10 -8.81 -14.41 4.69
C ARG A 10 -7.57 -14.00 3.89
N ILE A 11 -7.28 -14.71 2.79
CA ILE A 11 -6.17 -14.42 1.87
C ILE A 11 -6.51 -13.39 0.79
N SER A 12 -7.78 -13.04 0.58
CA SER A 12 -8.20 -12.12 -0.49
C SER A 12 -7.54 -10.75 -0.36
N GLY A 13 -7.46 -10.20 0.85
CA GLY A 13 -6.77 -8.92 1.08
C GLY A 13 -5.28 -9.00 0.72
N THR A 14 -4.59 -10.06 1.14
CA THR A 14 -3.17 -10.29 0.81
C THR A 14 -2.95 -10.45 -0.70
N LEU A 15 -3.83 -11.17 -1.40
CA LEU A 15 -3.78 -11.29 -2.86
C LEU A 15 -3.96 -9.94 -3.56
N TYR A 16 -4.84 -9.08 -3.04
CA TYR A 16 -5.01 -7.73 -3.57
C TYR A 16 -3.77 -6.86 -3.34
N THR A 17 -3.08 -7.02 -2.20
CA THR A 17 -1.78 -6.37 -1.95
C THR A 17 -0.74 -6.78 -3.00
N PHE A 18 -0.67 -8.05 -3.40
CA PHE A 18 0.26 -8.47 -4.46
C PHE A 18 -0.03 -7.83 -5.83
N ARG A 19 -1.26 -7.39 -6.09
CA ARG A 19 -1.58 -6.62 -7.31
C ARG A 19 -0.91 -5.24 -7.35
N LEU A 20 -0.32 -4.76 -6.24
CA LEU A 20 0.52 -3.56 -6.22
C LEU A 20 1.94 -3.79 -6.74
N ILE A 21 2.43 -5.03 -6.81
CA ILE A 21 3.82 -5.33 -7.20
C ILE A 21 4.24 -4.64 -8.53
N PRO A 22 3.43 -4.65 -9.60
CA PRO A 22 3.79 -3.95 -10.84
C PRO A 22 3.92 -2.43 -10.67
N VAL A 23 3.11 -1.82 -9.80
CA VAL A 23 3.18 -0.39 -9.48
C VAL A 23 4.45 -0.10 -8.68
N MET A 24 4.75 -0.93 -7.68
CA MET A 24 5.98 -0.85 -6.88
C MET A 24 7.23 -0.92 -7.76
N SER A 25 7.27 -1.85 -8.73
CA SER A 25 8.39 -2.00 -9.66
C SER A 25 8.65 -0.72 -10.47
N ARG A 26 7.58 -0.09 -10.98
CA ARG A 26 7.67 1.19 -11.71
C ARG A 26 8.08 2.35 -10.80
N ALA A 27 7.58 2.37 -9.56
CA ALA A 27 7.97 3.36 -8.56
C ALA A 27 9.47 3.28 -8.23
N VAL A 28 10.01 2.06 -8.06
CA VAL A 28 11.45 1.86 -7.85
C VAL A 28 12.26 2.36 -9.05
N ALA A 29 11.81 2.09 -10.28
CA ALA A 29 12.46 2.59 -11.50
C ALA A 29 12.43 4.13 -11.61
N LEU A 30 11.38 4.79 -11.09
CA LEU A 30 11.29 6.25 -11.02
C LEU A 30 12.30 6.83 -10.00
N ILE A 31 12.43 6.19 -8.83
CA ILE A 31 13.26 6.68 -7.72
C ILE A 31 14.74 6.39 -7.97
N HIS A 32 15.02 5.21 -8.50
CA HIS A 32 16.36 4.72 -8.84
C HIS A 32 16.45 4.51 -10.35
N PRO A 33 16.54 5.58 -11.15
CA PRO A 33 16.75 5.44 -12.57
C PRO A 33 18.07 4.69 -12.78
N PHE A 34 17.99 3.48 -13.33
CA PHE A 34 19.18 2.72 -13.69
C PHE A 34 19.88 3.52 -14.80
N GLN A 35 21.14 3.90 -14.59
CA GLN A 35 21.96 4.50 -15.65
C GLN A 35 22.30 3.40 -16.67
N THR A 36 21.34 3.00 -17.50
CA THR A 36 21.67 2.19 -18.67
C THR A 36 22.48 3.08 -19.59
N SER A 37 23.79 2.82 -19.69
CA SER A 37 24.76 3.47 -20.61
C SER A 37 24.44 3.21 -22.11
N VAL A 38 23.18 2.96 -22.46
CA VAL A 38 22.83 2.38 -23.74
C VAL A 38 22.53 3.49 -24.74
N LYS A 39 23.54 3.75 -25.58
CA LYS A 39 23.44 4.25 -26.95
C LYS A 39 22.49 3.37 -27.77
N SER A 40 21.19 3.46 -27.54
CA SER A 40 20.18 2.85 -28.42
C SER A 40 19.09 3.87 -28.61
N GLY A 41 18.87 4.26 -29.87
CA GLY A 41 17.89 5.26 -30.32
C GLY A 41 16.42 4.84 -30.12
N SER A 42 16.13 4.04 -29.08
CA SER A 42 14.78 3.80 -28.59
C SER A 42 14.65 4.49 -27.24
N SER A 43 14.14 5.73 -27.29
CA SER A 43 13.63 6.39 -26.08
C SER A 43 12.46 5.56 -25.59
N GLN A 44 12.72 4.55 -24.75
CA GLN A 44 11.69 4.00 -23.88
C GLN A 44 11.10 5.20 -23.14
N PRO A 45 9.80 5.49 -23.26
CA PRO A 45 9.21 6.62 -22.55
C PRO A 45 9.49 6.40 -21.07
N GLY A 46 10.25 7.32 -20.47
CA GLY A 46 10.61 7.25 -19.06
C GLY A 46 9.35 7.05 -18.22
N VAL A 47 9.47 6.28 -17.14
CA VAL A 47 8.35 6.06 -16.23
C VAL A 47 7.90 7.42 -15.69
N SER A 48 6.71 7.87 -16.09
CA SER A 48 6.15 9.16 -15.67
C SER A 48 5.42 9.04 -14.33
N LEU A 49 5.57 10.04 -13.47
CA LEU A 49 4.83 10.19 -12.22
C LEU A 49 3.32 10.03 -12.44
N ALA A 50 2.77 10.73 -13.45
CA ALA A 50 1.34 10.70 -13.77
C ALA A 50 0.84 9.30 -14.14
N THR A 51 1.68 8.49 -14.81
CA THR A 51 1.34 7.11 -15.16
C THR A 51 1.28 6.24 -13.91
N ILE A 52 2.24 6.40 -12.99
CA ILE A 52 2.24 5.64 -11.74
C ILE A 52 1.03 6.03 -10.88
N ASP A 53 0.74 7.33 -10.74
CA ASP A 53 -0.41 7.81 -9.97
C ASP A 53 -1.73 7.28 -10.54
N SER A 54 -1.86 7.26 -11.86
CA SER A 54 -3.04 6.70 -12.53
C SER A 54 -3.20 5.20 -12.24
N MET A 55 -2.11 4.43 -12.29
CA MET A 55 -2.14 3.01 -11.96
C MET A 55 -2.48 2.76 -10.48
N LEU A 56 -1.91 3.57 -9.59
CA LEU A 56 -2.11 3.47 -8.15
C LEU A 56 -3.56 3.80 -7.79
N ASN A 57 -4.14 4.84 -8.40
CA ASN A 57 -5.55 5.19 -8.24
C ASN A 57 -6.48 4.14 -8.84
N ALA A 58 -6.16 3.60 -10.01
CA ALA A 58 -6.94 2.52 -10.62
C ALA A 58 -6.97 1.27 -9.73
N TRP A 59 -5.83 0.91 -9.14
CA TRP A 59 -5.75 -0.19 -8.18
C TRP A 59 -6.62 0.09 -6.94
N PHE A 60 -6.53 1.30 -6.36
CA PHE A 60 -7.30 1.67 -5.17
C PHE A 60 -8.81 1.64 -5.42
N ASN A 61 -9.26 2.17 -6.57
CA ASN A 61 -10.66 2.16 -6.96
C ASN A 61 -11.18 0.73 -7.22
N GLY A 62 -10.29 -0.18 -7.63
CA GLY A 62 -10.59 -1.60 -7.85
C GLY A 62 -10.67 -2.46 -6.59
N ILE A 63 -10.45 -1.89 -5.39
CA ILE A 63 -10.62 -2.63 -4.13
C ILE A 63 -12.11 -3.00 -3.95
N PRO A 64 -12.44 -4.29 -3.75
CA PRO A 64 -13.81 -4.75 -3.50
C PRO A 64 -14.42 -4.07 -2.27
N SER A 65 -15.74 -3.90 -2.25
CA SER A 65 -16.46 -3.33 -1.11
C SER A 65 -16.20 -4.08 0.20
N SER A 66 -16.04 -5.40 0.15
CA SER A 66 -15.70 -6.25 1.31
C SER A 66 -14.29 -6.02 1.88
N LEU A 67 -13.42 -5.30 1.17
CA LEU A 67 -12.05 -4.95 1.59
C LEU A 67 -11.88 -3.44 1.76
N ARG A 68 -12.94 -2.65 1.54
CA ARG A 68 -12.90 -1.21 1.80
C ARG A 68 -13.12 -0.96 3.27
N TRP A 69 -12.13 -0.33 3.88
CA TRP A 69 -12.24 0.10 5.25
C TRP A 69 -12.81 1.51 5.34
N ASP A 70 -13.80 1.68 6.21
CA ASP A 70 -14.27 2.99 6.62
C ASP A 70 -14.04 3.16 8.14
N PRO A 71 -13.20 4.13 8.54
CA PRO A 71 -12.88 4.36 9.96
C PRO A 71 -14.08 4.82 10.81
N SER A 72 -15.18 5.22 10.17
CA SER A 72 -16.41 5.66 10.83
C SER A 72 -17.39 4.52 11.12
N THR A 73 -17.38 3.45 10.33
CA THR A 73 -18.32 2.32 10.45
C THR A 73 -17.68 1.06 11.02
N GLU A 74 -16.39 0.83 10.77
CA GLU A 74 -15.71 -0.40 11.14
C GLU A 74 -14.75 -0.20 12.31
N THR A 75 -15.08 -0.85 13.44
CA THR A 75 -14.19 -0.91 14.61
C THR A 75 -13.06 -1.91 14.42
N THR A 76 -13.21 -2.95 13.59
CA THR A 76 -12.26 -4.06 13.42
C THR A 76 -11.61 -4.03 12.05
N LEU A 77 -10.33 -3.70 11.98
CA LEU A 77 -9.55 -3.81 10.74
C LEU A 77 -8.86 -5.18 10.66
N SER A 78 -9.21 -5.99 9.65
CA SER A 78 -8.52 -7.26 9.39
C SER A 78 -7.04 -7.04 9.04
N GLY A 79 -6.15 -7.94 9.48
CA GLY A 79 -4.71 -7.87 9.22
C GLY A 79 -4.35 -7.67 7.74
N ALA A 80 -5.08 -8.33 6.84
CA ALA A 80 -4.87 -8.19 5.40
C ALA A 80 -5.24 -6.80 4.87
N VAL A 81 -6.30 -6.17 5.40
CA VAL A 81 -6.74 -4.83 5.02
C VAL A 81 -5.78 -3.76 5.60
N ARG A 82 -5.27 -3.98 6.82
CA ARG A 82 -4.19 -3.15 7.42
C ARG A 82 -2.99 -3.06 6.49
N LEU A 83 -2.47 -4.23 6.09
CA LEU A 83 -1.31 -4.34 5.21
C LEU A 83 -1.58 -3.68 3.86
N LEU A 84 -2.76 -3.90 3.29
CA LEU A 84 -3.19 -3.34 2.00
C LEU A 84 -3.16 -1.80 2.02
N LEU A 85 -3.79 -1.18 3.03
CA LEU A 85 -3.86 0.28 3.15
C LEU A 85 -2.51 0.91 3.48
N LEU A 86 -1.76 0.33 4.43
CA LEU A 86 -0.42 0.82 4.77
C LEU A 86 0.52 0.76 3.57
N THR A 87 0.46 -0.32 2.79
CA THR A 87 1.28 -0.46 1.57
C THR A 87 0.90 0.60 0.54
N TYR A 88 -0.39 0.88 0.35
CA TYR A 88 -0.86 1.92 -0.56
C TYR A 88 -0.36 3.32 -0.18
N TYR A 89 -0.57 3.76 1.06
CA TYR A 89 -0.14 5.08 1.52
C TYR A 89 1.38 5.19 1.57
N HIS A 90 2.08 4.11 1.95
CA HIS A 90 3.54 4.08 1.90
C HIS A 90 4.05 4.27 0.47
N LEU A 91 3.43 3.60 -0.51
CA LEU A 91 3.80 3.75 -1.92
C LEU A 91 3.54 5.16 -2.44
N GLN A 92 2.42 5.80 -2.10
CA GLN A 92 2.17 7.22 -2.42
C GLN A 92 3.28 8.12 -1.88
N ALA A 93 3.63 7.98 -0.60
CA ALA A 93 4.69 8.78 0.01
C ALA A 93 6.05 8.52 -0.66
N LEU A 94 6.34 7.27 -1.00
CA LEU A 94 7.61 6.85 -1.61
C LEU A 94 7.80 7.47 -3.00
N ILE A 95 6.77 7.43 -3.85
CA ILE A 95 6.80 7.97 -5.22
C ILE A 95 6.96 9.50 -5.21
N HIS A 96 6.25 10.20 -4.34
CA HIS A 96 6.25 11.67 -4.30
C HIS A 96 7.47 12.27 -3.58
N ARG A 97 8.14 11.51 -2.71
CA ARG A 97 9.30 11.98 -1.93
C ARG A 97 10.43 12.55 -2.79
N VAL A 98 10.64 12.00 -3.99
CA VAL A 98 11.74 12.45 -4.88
C VAL A 98 11.52 13.84 -5.48
N PHE A 99 10.31 14.38 -5.41
CA PHE A 99 9.95 15.68 -5.96
C PHE A 99 10.00 16.80 -4.91
N ILE A 100 9.85 16.47 -3.62
CA ILE A 100 9.78 17.47 -2.53
C ILE A 100 11.06 18.32 -2.43
N ASN A 101 12.22 17.71 -2.63
CA ASN A 101 13.51 18.42 -2.54
C ASN A 101 13.97 19.03 -3.86
N LYS A 102 13.17 18.94 -4.93
CA LYS A 102 13.52 19.45 -6.26
C LYS A 102 12.73 20.73 -6.53
N PRO A 103 13.35 21.79 -7.08
CA PRO A 103 12.62 22.96 -7.54
C PRO A 103 11.83 22.63 -8.82
N CYS A 104 10.68 21.98 -8.65
CA CYS A 104 9.80 21.55 -9.73
C CYS A 104 8.34 21.89 -9.40
N PRO A 105 7.46 22.06 -10.41
CA PRO A 105 6.03 22.32 -10.19
C PRO A 105 5.34 21.28 -9.29
N GLU A 106 5.83 20.05 -9.30
CA GLU A 106 5.30 18.92 -8.57
C GLU A 106 5.68 18.92 -7.08
N ALA A 107 6.59 19.79 -6.63
CA ALA A 107 7.10 19.79 -5.26
C ALA A 107 6.00 20.05 -4.22
N ILE A 108 5.18 21.09 -4.42
CA ILE A 108 4.08 21.45 -3.50
C ILE A 108 2.97 20.39 -3.53
N PRO A 109 2.43 19.96 -4.69
CA PRO A 109 1.48 18.86 -4.74
C PRO A 109 1.99 17.57 -4.09
N SER A 110 3.25 17.21 -4.34
CA SER A 110 3.89 16.03 -3.74
C SER A 110 4.00 16.13 -2.22
N LEU A 111 4.30 17.31 -1.69
CA LEU A 111 4.34 17.55 -0.25
C LEU A 111 2.96 17.34 0.40
N VAL A 112 1.91 17.86 -0.23
CA VAL A 112 0.52 17.68 0.24
C VAL A 112 0.14 16.21 0.23
N ILE A 113 0.45 15.48 -0.85
CA ILE A 113 0.17 14.04 -0.97
C ILE A 113 0.91 13.25 0.10
N CYS A 114 2.21 13.47 0.28
CA CYS A 114 2.99 12.82 1.33
C CYS A 114 2.45 13.11 2.72
N THR A 115 2.00 14.34 2.99
CA THR A 115 1.41 14.72 4.29
C THR A 115 0.09 14.00 4.53
N ASN A 116 -0.76 13.91 3.51
CA ASN A 116 -2.03 13.18 3.59
C ASN A 116 -1.80 11.68 3.76
N ALA A 117 -0.87 11.10 3.02
CA ALA A 117 -0.50 9.69 3.14
C ALA A 117 0.05 9.37 4.54
N ALA A 118 0.96 10.20 5.07
CA ALA A 118 1.49 10.05 6.43
C ALA A 118 0.38 10.12 7.48
N ARG A 119 -0.55 11.08 7.37
CA ARG A 119 -1.70 11.21 8.26
C ARG A 119 -2.60 9.96 8.21
N SER A 120 -2.86 9.44 7.02
CA SER A 120 -3.66 8.21 6.85
C SER A 120 -2.96 6.99 7.43
N CYS A 121 -1.65 6.83 7.24
CA CYS A 121 -0.86 5.80 7.91
C CYS A 121 -0.98 5.91 9.43
N SER A 122 -0.78 7.10 10.01
CA SER A 122 -0.88 7.30 11.46
C SER A 122 -2.24 6.89 12.01
N ARG A 123 -3.34 7.22 11.32
CA ARG A 123 -4.70 6.80 11.71
C ARG A 123 -4.86 5.28 11.68
N VAL A 124 -4.35 4.61 10.64
CA VAL A 124 -4.40 3.14 10.56
C VAL A 124 -3.61 2.54 11.72
N LEU A 125 -2.39 3.06 12.00
CA LEU A 125 -1.54 2.57 13.09
C LEU A 125 -2.15 2.80 14.48
N GLU A 126 -2.77 3.96 14.71
CA GLU A 126 -3.48 4.28 15.96
C GLU A 126 -4.59 3.24 16.22
N ARG A 127 -5.40 2.93 15.21
CA ARG A 127 -6.46 1.91 15.33
C ARG A 127 -5.92 0.49 15.53
N ILE A 128 -4.72 0.20 15.03
CA ILE A 128 -4.05 -1.07 15.30
C ILE A 128 -3.62 -1.13 16.76
N GLN A 129 -3.00 -0.07 17.27
CA GLN A 129 -2.51 0.01 18.66
C GLN A 129 -3.65 -0.02 19.69
N GLU A 130 -4.80 0.59 19.39
CA GLU A 130 -5.99 0.52 20.25
C GLU A 130 -6.47 -0.92 20.48
N LYS A 131 -6.26 -1.81 19.51
CA LYS A 131 -6.73 -3.20 19.57
C LYS A 131 -5.67 -4.20 20.00
N GLU A 132 -4.43 -3.94 19.61
CA GLU A 132 -3.28 -4.79 19.86
C GLU A 132 -2.19 -3.90 20.46
N PRO A 133 -2.12 -3.77 21.80
CA PRO A 133 -1.13 -2.92 22.47
C PRO A 133 0.32 -3.45 22.31
N THR A 134 0.51 -4.52 21.55
CA THR A 134 1.83 -5.01 21.15
C THR A 134 2.50 -4.04 20.18
N PRO A 135 3.82 -3.79 20.32
CA PRO A 135 4.53 -2.89 19.44
C PRO A 135 4.45 -3.38 17.98
N LEU A 136 4.28 -2.43 17.04
CA LEU A 136 4.04 -2.64 15.60
C LEU A 136 5.05 -3.55 14.86
N PHE A 137 6.16 -3.92 15.50
CA PHE A 137 7.23 -4.75 14.94
C PHE A 137 7.47 -6.05 15.71
N SER A 138 6.65 -6.40 16.71
CA SER A 138 6.72 -7.74 17.30
C SER A 138 6.03 -8.73 16.36
N VAL A 139 6.81 -9.54 15.65
CA VAL A 139 6.30 -10.77 15.02
C VAL A 139 5.84 -11.66 16.17
N ASN A 140 4.55 -11.65 16.46
CA ASN A 140 3.98 -12.52 17.49
C ASN A 140 3.71 -13.88 16.83
N VAL A 141 4.73 -14.74 16.84
CA VAL A 141 4.67 -16.12 16.31
C VAL A 141 3.52 -16.93 16.94
N SER A 142 3.00 -16.50 18.10
CA SER A 142 1.99 -17.22 18.87
C SER A 142 0.56 -17.06 18.36
N THR A 143 0.21 -16.04 17.57
CA THR A 143 -1.20 -15.81 17.15
C THR A 143 -1.59 -16.52 15.86
N ASP A 144 -0.64 -17.12 15.13
CA ASP A 144 -0.89 -17.84 13.88
C ASP A 144 -0.71 -19.37 14.00
N LEU A 145 -0.46 -19.91 15.20
CA LEU A 145 -0.53 -21.35 15.42
C LEU A 145 -2.01 -21.72 15.67
N PRO A 146 -2.67 -22.49 14.79
CA PRO A 146 -3.93 -23.13 15.17
C PRO A 146 -3.63 -24.03 16.37
N ASP A 147 -4.47 -23.94 17.41
CA ASP A 147 -4.37 -24.76 18.62
C ASP A 147 -4.25 -26.24 18.24
N LEU A 148 -3.02 -26.76 18.34
CA LEU A 148 -2.68 -28.17 18.13
C LEU A 148 -3.05 -29.05 19.34
N ASN A 149 -3.82 -28.52 20.29
CA ASN A 149 -4.25 -29.21 21.51
C ASN A 149 -5.76 -29.48 21.58
N ALA A 150 -6.46 -29.50 20.45
CA ALA A 150 -7.79 -30.08 20.34
C ALA A 150 -7.73 -31.43 19.61
N CYS A 151 -7.10 -32.41 20.24
CA CYS A 151 -7.25 -33.85 19.96
C CYS A 151 -7.27 -34.60 21.30
#